data_AF-A0A7V3JJQ3-F1
#
_entry.id   AF-A0A7V3JJQ3-F1
#
_cell.length_a   1.000
_cell.length_b   1.000
_cell.length_c   1.000
_cell.angle_alpha   90.00
_cell.angle_beta   90.00
_cell.angle_gamma   90.00
#
_symmetry.space_group_name_H-M   'P 1'
#
loop_
_entity.id
_entity.type
_entity.pdbx_description
1 polymer ?
#
loop_
_entity_poly.entity_id
_entity_poly.type
_entity_poly.pdbx_seq_one_letter_code
_entity_poly.pdbx_strand_id
1 'polypeptide(L)'
;MHDRPSLPYAHVIFLALVTEGGVGVLALVLGWLLGYPLRDAIRWEAAGWMAGALGSLPLLGVMAAVVWVPWPPFRQLLATIDESIVPLFRSCNLVDLALISALAGLGEEMLFRGVLQRALAGLAGDPAGPWLGLVASAMLFGIAHSVTRTYAMLATLIGAYLGLLWLATENLLIPIVAHALYDFLVLVYLVRFRTPPEA
;
A
#
# COMPACT_ATOMS: atom_id res chain seq x y z
N MET A 1 -15.10 25.85 12.68
CA MET A 1 -15.16 24.40 12.39
C MET A 1 -16.00 24.22 11.14
N HIS A 2 -15.37 24.07 9.98
CA HIS A 2 -16.08 23.80 8.74
C HIS A 2 -16.17 22.28 8.62
N ASP A 3 -17.31 21.70 8.95
CA ASP A 3 -17.60 20.30 8.63
C ASP A 3 -17.55 20.19 7.10
N ARG A 4 -16.41 19.72 6.57
CA ARG A 4 -16.37 19.32 5.17
C ARG A 4 -17.31 18.12 5.04
N PRO A 5 -18.29 18.17 4.12
CA PRO A 5 -19.20 17.05 3.94
C PRO A 5 -18.38 15.81 3.58
N SER A 6 -18.62 14.70 4.29
CA SER A 6 -18.10 13.40 3.88
C SER A 6 -18.58 13.09 2.46
N LEU A 7 -17.72 12.47 1.66
CA LEU A 7 -18.16 12.02 0.33
C LEU A 7 -19.33 11.04 0.50
N PRO A 8 -20.35 11.09 -0.37
CA PRO A 8 -21.41 10.10 -0.34
C PRO A 8 -20.81 8.70 -0.49
N TYR A 9 -21.28 7.73 0.28
CA TYR A 9 -20.78 6.35 0.30
C TYR A 9 -20.48 5.79 -1.10
N ALA A 10 -21.43 5.94 -2.03
CA ALA A 10 -21.30 5.46 -3.40
C ALA A 10 -20.09 6.04 -4.15
N HIS A 11 -19.72 7.30 -3.86
CA HIS A 11 -18.56 7.94 -4.49
C HIS A 11 -17.25 7.37 -3.97
N VAL A 12 -17.17 7.05 -2.68
CA VAL A 12 -15.97 6.47 -2.06
C VAL A 12 -15.68 5.10 -2.64
N ILE A 13 -16.70 4.23 -2.67
CA ILE A 13 -16.59 2.88 -3.23
C ILE A 13 -16.26 2.94 -4.73
N PHE A 14 -16.94 3.81 -5.49
CA PHE A 14 -16.66 3.99 -6.91
C PHE A 14 -15.22 4.44 -7.16
N LEU A 15 -14.73 5.43 -6.39
CA LEU A 15 -13.37 5.94 -6.55
C LEU A 15 -12.32 4.88 -6.22
N ALA A 16 -12.53 4.10 -5.15
CA ALA A 16 -11.64 3.00 -4.78
C ALA A 16 -11.62 1.92 -5.87
N LEU A 17 -12.79 1.52 -6.39
CA LEU A 17 -12.88 0.53 -7.46
C LEU A 17 -12.19 0.99 -8.75
N VAL A 18 -12.41 2.24 -9.16
CA VAL A 18 -11.83 2.79 -10.39
C VAL A 18 -10.32 2.99 -10.24
N THR A 19 -9.87 3.51 -9.10
CA THR A 19 -8.44 3.76 -8.86
C THR A 19 -7.70 2.44 -8.71
N GLU A 20 -8.05 1.63 -7.71
CA GLU A 20 -7.31 0.39 -7.41
C GLU A 20 -7.53 -0.69 -8.47
N GLY A 21 -8.77 -0.83 -8.95
CA GLY A 21 -9.06 -1.71 -10.08
C GLY A 21 -8.36 -1.25 -11.36
N GLY A 22 -8.28 0.05 -11.60
CA GLY A 22 -7.53 0.64 -12.71
C GLY A 22 -6.04 0.35 -12.62
N VAL A 23 -5.43 0.46 -11.43
CA VAL A 23 -4.04 0.10 -11.17
C VAL A 23 -3.80 -1.39 -11.45
N GLY A 24 -4.69 -2.28 -10.99
CA GLY A 24 -4.61 -3.71 -11.26
C GLY A 24 -4.73 -4.06 -12.76
N VAL A 25 -5.65 -3.42 -13.49
CA VAL A 25 -5.79 -3.58 -14.94
C VAL A 25 -4.54 -3.06 -15.67
N LEU A 26 -4.03 -1.89 -15.26
CA LEU A 26 -2.80 -1.34 -15.80
C LEU A 26 -1.62 -2.30 -15.60
N ALA A 27 -1.51 -2.90 -14.42
CA ALA A 27 -0.49 -3.90 -14.13
C ALA A 27 -0.59 -5.13 -15.04
N LEU A 28 -1.81 -5.63 -15.31
CA LEU A 28 -2.01 -6.75 -16.23
C LEU A 28 -1.58 -6.40 -17.66
N VAL A 29 -1.97 -5.21 -18.15
CA VAL A 29 -1.62 -4.74 -19.49
C VAL A 29 -0.12 -4.51 -19.63
N LEU A 30 0.50 -3.77 -18.70
CA LEU A 30 1.94 -3.51 -18.74
C LEU A 30 2.76 -4.78 -18.51
N GLY A 31 2.33 -5.66 -17.60
CA GLY A 31 2.98 -6.94 -17.39
C GLY A 31 2.98 -7.80 -18.65
N TRP A 32 1.88 -7.80 -19.41
CA TRP A 32 1.83 -8.48 -20.71
C TRP A 32 2.75 -7.82 -21.75
N LEU A 33 2.69 -6.49 -21.89
CA LEU A 33 3.48 -5.73 -22.88
C LEU A 33 5.00 -5.81 -22.63
N LEU A 34 5.41 -5.82 -21.37
CA LEU A 34 6.82 -5.81 -20.96
C LEU A 34 7.40 -7.21 -20.75
N GLY A 35 6.62 -8.28 -20.97
CA GLY A 35 7.09 -9.66 -20.82
C GLY A 35 7.19 -10.16 -19.37
N TYR A 36 6.45 -9.53 -18.44
CA TYR A 36 6.34 -9.93 -17.03
C TYR A 36 4.90 -10.38 -16.70
N PRO A 37 4.41 -11.51 -17.25
CA PRO A 37 3.06 -11.99 -16.99
C PRO A 37 2.86 -12.30 -15.48
N LEU A 38 1.82 -11.69 -14.89
CA LEU A 38 1.58 -11.76 -13.44
C LEU A 38 1.11 -13.13 -12.94
N ARG A 39 0.52 -13.95 -13.83
CA ARG A 39 0.10 -15.33 -13.50
C ARG A 39 1.26 -16.21 -13.00
N ASP A 40 2.48 -15.91 -13.45
CA ASP A 40 3.68 -16.71 -13.12
C ASP A 40 4.34 -16.20 -11.83
N ALA A 41 3.94 -15.01 -11.35
CA ALA A 41 4.48 -14.38 -10.15
C ALA A 41 3.63 -14.65 -8.89
N ILE A 42 2.35 -14.99 -9.04
CA ILE A 42 1.43 -15.21 -7.90
C ILE A 42 1.27 -16.71 -7.66
N ARG A 43 1.73 -17.20 -6.51
CA ARG A 43 1.53 -18.59 -6.09
C ARG A 43 0.52 -18.67 -4.95
N TRP A 44 -0.66 -19.22 -5.26
CA TRP A 44 -1.80 -19.36 -4.36
C TRP A 44 -1.65 -20.55 -3.42
N GLU A 45 -0.82 -20.40 -2.39
CA GLU A 45 -0.54 -21.45 -1.41
C GLU A 45 -0.77 -20.96 0.03
N ALA A 46 -1.20 -21.86 0.93
CA ALA A 46 -1.52 -21.52 2.31
C ALA A 46 -0.34 -20.90 3.08
N ALA A 47 0.89 -21.37 2.78
CA ALA A 47 2.11 -20.80 3.34
C ALA A 47 2.32 -19.34 2.91
N GLY A 48 1.94 -18.97 1.69
CA GLY A 48 2.02 -17.60 1.19
C GLY A 48 1.06 -16.66 1.93
N TRP A 49 -0.16 -17.10 2.21
CA TRP A 49 -1.11 -16.34 3.04
C TRP A 49 -0.57 -16.10 4.47
N MET A 50 -0.04 -17.15 5.11
CA MET A 50 0.54 -17.05 6.45
C MET A 50 1.78 -16.14 6.46
N ALA A 51 2.69 -16.31 5.50
CA ALA A 51 3.89 -15.50 5.37
C ALA A 51 3.55 -14.03 5.10
N GLY A 52 2.54 -13.75 4.28
CA GLY A 52 2.04 -12.38 4.06
C GLY A 52 1.46 -11.77 5.32
N ALA A 53 0.64 -12.53 6.07
CA ALA A 53 0.09 -12.06 7.34
C ALA A 53 1.19 -11.76 8.38
N LEU A 54 2.22 -12.60 8.48
CA LEU A 54 3.39 -12.33 9.32
C LEU A 54 4.21 -11.14 8.79
N GLY A 55 4.29 -10.99 7.47
CA GLY A 55 4.94 -9.88 6.79
C GLY A 55 4.26 -8.52 7.04
N SER A 56 3.01 -8.49 7.49
CA SER A 56 2.37 -7.22 7.90
C SER A 56 2.84 -6.74 9.27
N LEU A 57 3.43 -7.60 10.11
CA LEU A 57 3.80 -7.23 11.49
C LEU A 57 4.82 -6.09 11.57
N PRO A 58 5.90 -6.04 10.77
CA PRO A 58 6.81 -4.89 10.76
C PRO A 58 6.10 -3.59 10.33
N LEU A 59 5.17 -3.67 9.39
CA LEU A 59 4.39 -2.51 8.93
C LEU A 59 3.48 -1.98 10.04
N LEU A 60 2.84 -2.87 10.81
CA LEU A 60 2.08 -2.49 12.00
C LEU A 60 2.97 -1.86 13.08
N GLY A 61 4.23 -2.30 13.20
CA GLY A 61 5.23 -1.64 14.04
C GLY A 61 5.52 -0.20 13.60
N VAL A 62 5.62 0.04 12.29
CA VAL A 62 5.76 1.40 11.73
C VAL A 62 4.52 2.24 12.05
N MET A 63 3.31 1.70 11.84
CA MET A 63 2.08 2.38 12.23
C MET A 63 2.06 2.74 13.71
N ALA A 64 2.37 1.78 14.59
CA ALA A 64 2.46 2.01 16.03
C ALA A 64 3.45 3.12 16.37
N ALA A 65 4.61 3.16 15.71
CA ALA A 65 5.58 4.23 15.88
C ALA A 65 5.02 5.59 15.43
N VAL A 66 4.35 5.67 14.28
CA VAL A 66 3.73 6.91 13.79
C VAL A 66 2.69 7.41 14.79
N VAL A 67 1.87 6.53 15.36
CA VAL A 67 0.77 6.90 16.26
C VAL A 67 1.26 7.27 17.66
N TRP A 68 2.22 6.54 18.22
CA TRP A 68 2.58 6.66 19.63
C TRP A 68 3.87 7.44 19.91
N VAL A 69 4.74 7.64 18.91
CA VAL A 69 5.96 8.42 19.10
C VAL A 69 5.65 9.92 18.95
N PRO A 70 5.96 10.78 19.94
CA PRO A 70 5.62 12.20 19.93
C PRO A 70 6.53 13.06 19.03
N TRP A 71 6.83 12.58 17.83
CA TRP A 71 7.70 13.27 16.87
C TRP A 71 6.90 14.29 16.04
N PRO A 72 7.36 15.56 15.89
CA PRO A 72 6.59 16.59 15.19
C PRO A 72 6.15 16.24 13.75
N PRO A 73 7.00 15.61 12.90
CA PRO A 73 6.56 15.17 11.58
C PRO A 73 5.43 14.14 11.60
N PHE A 74 5.41 13.22 12.57
CA PHE A 74 4.32 12.26 12.72
C PHE A 74 3.02 12.94 13.15
N ARG A 75 3.09 13.92 14.06
CA ARG A 75 1.91 14.71 14.44
C ARG A 75 1.30 15.48 13.26
N GLN A 76 2.13 16.07 12.41
CA GLN A 76 1.66 16.77 11.20
C GLN A 76 1.03 15.81 10.18
N LEU A 77 1.66 14.64 9.98
CA LEU A 77 1.09 13.58 9.15
C LEU A 77 -0.28 13.15 9.67
N LEU A 78 -0.36 12.84 10.96
CA LEU A 78 -1.61 12.39 11.58
C LEU A 78 -2.70 13.45 11.55
N ALA A 79 -2.38 14.74 11.76
CA ALA A 79 -3.34 15.83 11.58
C ALA A 79 -3.87 15.88 10.15
N THR A 80 -3.00 15.75 9.14
CA THR A 80 -3.41 15.70 7.73
C THR A 80 -4.34 14.51 7.45
N ILE A 81 -4.01 13.34 8.00
CA ILE A 81 -4.82 12.11 7.89
C ILE A 81 -6.20 12.33 8.54
N ASP A 82 -6.25 12.87 9.75
CA ASP A 82 -7.48 13.08 10.52
C ASP A 82 -8.40 14.10 9.83
N GLU A 83 -7.84 15.14 9.21
CA GLU A 83 -8.58 16.20 8.53
C GLU A 83 -9.02 15.84 7.11
N SER A 84 -8.20 15.08 6.36
CA SER A 84 -8.39 14.89 4.92
C SER A 84 -8.70 13.45 4.50
N ILE A 85 -8.20 12.45 5.23
CA ILE A 85 -8.30 11.04 4.83
C ILE A 85 -9.39 10.32 5.61
N VAL A 86 -9.38 10.40 6.95
CA VAL A 86 -10.37 9.76 7.82
C VAL A 86 -11.82 10.09 7.43
N PRO A 87 -12.19 11.36 7.12
CA PRO A 87 -13.57 11.69 6.75
C PRO A 87 -14.08 10.97 5.50
N LEU A 88 -13.19 10.59 4.57
CA LEU A 88 -13.56 9.87 3.33
C LEU A 88 -14.08 8.46 3.64
N PHE A 89 -13.55 7.82 4.69
CA PHE A 89 -13.86 6.44 5.03
C PHE A 89 -14.86 6.29 6.18
N ARG A 90 -15.33 7.39 6.79
CA ARG A 90 -16.24 7.34 7.95
C ARG A 90 -17.52 6.55 7.66
N SER A 91 -18.05 6.64 6.44
CA SER A 91 -19.27 5.97 5.99
C SER A 91 -19.08 4.49 5.62
N CYS A 92 -17.84 3.99 5.53
CA CYS A 92 -17.51 2.63 5.09
C CYS A 92 -17.55 1.63 6.26
N ASN A 93 -18.35 0.57 6.19
CA ASN A 93 -18.33 -0.50 7.19
C ASN A 93 -17.04 -1.36 7.10
N LEU A 94 -16.87 -2.34 7.98
CA LEU A 94 -15.67 -3.18 8.01
C LEU A 94 -15.44 -3.97 6.70
N VAL A 95 -16.51 -4.41 6.04
CA VAL A 95 -16.43 -5.12 4.75
C VAL A 95 -15.95 -4.18 3.66
N ASP A 96 -16.46 -2.94 3.63
CA ASP A 96 -16.00 -1.93 2.67
C ASP A 96 -14.50 -1.66 2.82
N LEU A 97 -14.03 -1.46 4.06
CA LEU A 97 -12.60 -1.24 4.34
C LEU A 97 -11.76 -2.45 3.91
N ALA A 98 -12.22 -3.68 4.20
CA ALA A 98 -11.52 -4.89 3.78
C ALA A 98 -11.43 -5.02 2.25
N LEU A 99 -12.52 -4.70 1.53
CA LEU A 99 -12.54 -4.74 0.07
C LEU A 99 -11.60 -3.69 -0.54
N ILE A 100 -11.61 -2.46 -0.03
CA ILE A 100 -10.72 -1.39 -0.50
C ILE A 100 -9.26 -1.79 -0.28
N SER A 101 -8.90 -2.25 0.92
CA SER A 101 -7.54 -2.67 1.23
C SER A 101 -7.10 -3.90 0.43
N ALA A 102 -8.00 -4.85 0.17
CA ALA A 102 -7.69 -6.00 -0.67
C ALA A 102 -7.45 -5.59 -2.13
N LEU A 103 -8.23 -4.63 -2.66
CA LEU A 103 -8.05 -4.10 -4.00
C LEU A 103 -6.74 -3.32 -4.13
N ALA A 104 -6.42 -2.47 -3.16
CA ALA A 104 -5.16 -1.72 -3.12
C ALA A 104 -3.96 -2.66 -3.04
N GLY A 105 -3.95 -3.57 -2.06
CA GLY A 105 -2.87 -4.55 -1.92
C GLY A 105 -2.69 -5.45 -3.14
N LEU A 106 -3.78 -5.83 -3.83
CA LEU A 106 -3.68 -6.60 -5.07
C LEU A 106 -3.15 -5.74 -6.23
N GLY A 107 -3.80 -4.62 -6.51
CA GLY A 107 -3.51 -3.77 -7.66
C GLY A 107 -2.11 -3.15 -7.59
N GLU A 108 -1.77 -2.54 -6.46
CA GLU A 108 -0.50 -1.86 -6.28
C GLU A 108 0.67 -2.84 -6.31
N GLU A 109 0.60 -3.98 -5.61
CA GLU A 109 1.70 -4.94 -5.64
C GLU A 109 1.87 -5.60 -7.02
N MET A 110 0.77 -5.85 -7.73
CA MET A 110 0.82 -6.25 -9.14
C MET A 110 1.60 -5.24 -9.99
N LEU A 111 1.32 -3.95 -9.85
CA LEU A 111 1.99 -2.91 -10.62
C LEU A 111 3.45 -2.74 -10.19
N PHE A 112 3.69 -2.42 -8.92
CA PHE A 112 4.99 -2.01 -8.43
C PHE A 112 5.98 -3.17 -8.34
N ARG A 113 5.56 -4.35 -7.87
CA ARG A 113 6.47 -5.50 -7.64
C ARG A 113 6.40 -6.45 -8.82
N GLY A 114 5.19 -6.77 -9.26
CA GLY A 114 4.95 -7.68 -10.37
C GLY A 114 5.45 -7.15 -11.72
N VAL A 115 5.44 -5.83 -11.93
CA VAL A 115 5.86 -5.21 -13.21
C VAL A 115 7.03 -4.25 -13.04
N LEU A 116 6.85 -3.11 -12.36
CA LEU A 116 7.84 -2.02 -12.37
C LEU A 116 9.19 -2.45 -11.80
N GLN A 117 9.20 -3.10 -10.64
CA GLN A 117 10.44 -3.58 -10.02
C GLN A 117 11.20 -4.55 -10.92
N ARG A 118 10.51 -5.44 -11.65
CA ARG A 118 11.13 -6.39 -12.59
C ARG A 118 11.63 -5.70 -13.85
N ALA A 119 10.83 -4.80 -14.42
CA ALA A 119 11.19 -4.03 -15.61
C ALA A 119 12.40 -3.13 -15.36
N LEU A 120 12.41 -2.43 -14.22
CA LEU A 120 13.52 -1.57 -13.80
C LEU A 120 14.76 -2.38 -13.44
N ALA A 121 14.59 -3.59 -12.87
CA ALA A 121 15.72 -4.49 -12.65
C ALA A 121 16.39 -4.87 -13.96
N GLY A 122 15.63 -5.11 -15.04
CA GLY A 122 16.18 -5.42 -16.36
C GLY A 122 17.00 -4.32 -17.02
N LEU A 123 16.99 -3.08 -16.49
CA LEU A 123 17.84 -1.99 -16.97
C LEU A 123 19.30 -2.13 -16.52
N ALA A 124 19.59 -3.00 -15.57
CA ALA A 124 20.94 -3.34 -15.14
C ALA A 124 21.15 -4.86 -15.08
N GLY A 125 22.35 -5.32 -15.41
CA GLY A 125 22.71 -6.73 -15.28
C GLY A 125 22.94 -7.15 -13.83
N ASP A 126 23.07 -8.46 -13.61
CA ASP A 126 23.41 -8.99 -12.30
C ASP A 126 24.85 -8.62 -11.87
N PRO A 127 25.08 -8.41 -10.56
CA PRO A 127 24.12 -8.51 -9.46
C PRO A 127 23.33 -7.21 -9.18
N ALA A 128 23.53 -6.15 -9.97
CA ALA A 128 22.99 -4.82 -9.68
C ALA A 128 21.50 -4.66 -10.02
N GLY A 129 21.02 -5.39 -11.04
CA GLY A 129 19.64 -5.33 -11.54
C GLY A 129 18.58 -5.40 -10.43
N PRO A 130 18.51 -6.47 -9.64
CA PRO A 130 17.50 -6.62 -8.59
C PRO A 130 17.45 -5.44 -7.61
N TRP A 131 18.62 -4.91 -7.23
CA TRP A 131 18.74 -3.78 -6.31
C TRP A 131 18.30 -2.46 -6.96
N LEU A 132 18.62 -2.25 -8.24
CA LEU A 132 18.12 -1.09 -8.99
C LEU A 132 16.60 -1.12 -9.06
N GLY A 133 16.03 -2.27 -9.42
CA GLY A 133 14.58 -2.46 -9.48
C GLY A 133 13.91 -2.18 -8.15
N LEU A 134 14.48 -2.71 -7.05
CA LEU A 134 14.00 -2.49 -5.69
C LEU A 134 13.96 -1.01 -5.33
N VAL A 135 15.09 -0.31 -5.46
CA VAL A 135 15.21 1.10 -5.06
C VAL A 135 14.33 1.98 -5.94
N ALA A 136 14.36 1.79 -7.25
CA ALA A 136 13.59 2.60 -8.18
C ALA A 136 12.07 2.39 -8.01
N SER A 137 11.61 1.15 -7.87
CA SER A 137 10.19 0.87 -7.62
C SER A 137 9.72 1.41 -6.27
N ALA A 138 10.53 1.28 -5.21
CA ALA A 138 10.23 1.86 -3.90
C ALA A 138 10.12 3.38 -3.93
N MET A 139 11.01 4.07 -4.67
CA MET A 139 10.92 5.52 -4.86
C MET A 139 9.66 5.93 -5.61
N LEU A 140 9.31 5.21 -6.69
CA LEU A 140 8.06 5.46 -7.43
C LEU A 140 6.83 5.25 -6.55
N PHE A 141 6.84 4.23 -5.70
CA PHE A 141 5.78 3.98 -4.72
C PHE A 141 5.64 5.16 -3.75
N GLY A 142 6.75 5.66 -3.20
CA GLY A 142 6.74 6.84 -2.35
C GLY A 142 6.24 8.10 -3.05
N ILE A 143 6.63 8.31 -4.31
CA ILE A 143 6.17 9.44 -5.14
C ILE A 143 4.65 9.37 -5.35
N ALA A 144 4.10 8.19 -5.64
CA ALA A 144 2.65 7.98 -5.76
C ALA A 144 1.89 8.34 -4.47
N HIS A 145 2.55 8.23 -3.30
CA HIS A 145 1.99 8.48 -1.98
C HIS A 145 2.38 9.85 -1.39
N SER A 146 2.47 10.88 -2.22
CA SER A 146 2.95 12.21 -1.81
C SER A 146 1.90 13.13 -1.16
N VAL A 147 1.14 12.61 -0.19
CA VAL A 147 0.18 13.43 0.61
C VAL A 147 0.93 14.43 1.49
N THR A 148 1.99 13.96 2.14
CA THR A 148 2.95 14.79 2.86
C THR A 148 4.35 14.26 2.57
N ARG A 149 5.39 15.06 2.82
CA ARG A 149 6.78 14.59 2.68
C ARG A 149 7.06 13.39 3.60
N THR A 150 6.55 13.42 4.83
CA THR A 150 6.71 12.31 5.78
C THR A 150 6.03 11.05 5.27
N TYR A 151 4.82 11.17 4.71
CA TYR A 151 4.13 10.02 4.14
C TYR A 151 4.86 9.45 2.92
N ALA A 152 5.34 10.29 2.00
CA ALA A 152 6.12 9.85 0.85
C ALA A 152 7.39 9.08 1.27
N MET A 153 8.09 9.55 2.30
CA MET A 153 9.27 8.87 2.85
C MET A 153 8.90 7.52 3.49
N LEU A 154 7.84 7.48 4.32
CA LEU A 154 7.36 6.23 4.92
C LEU A 154 6.90 5.24 3.85
N ALA A 155 6.15 5.69 2.86
CA ALA A 155 5.71 4.89 1.72
C ALA A 155 6.90 4.39 0.89
N THR A 156 7.98 5.17 0.74
CA THR A 156 9.22 4.66 0.11
C THR A 156 9.82 3.51 0.91
N LEU A 157 9.86 3.62 2.25
CA LEU A 157 10.42 2.58 3.12
C LEU A 157 9.56 1.32 3.15
N ILE A 158 8.24 1.46 3.24
CA ILE A 158 7.28 0.36 3.09
C ILE A 158 7.41 -0.25 1.68
N GLY A 159 7.57 0.63 0.69
CA GLY A 159 7.93 0.38 -0.69
C GLY A 159 9.03 -0.67 -0.82
N ALA A 160 10.18 -0.31 -0.26
CA ALA A 160 11.38 -1.14 -0.22
C ALA A 160 11.19 -2.43 0.58
N TYR A 161 10.49 -2.38 1.71
CA TYR A 161 10.21 -3.58 2.50
C TYR A 161 9.39 -4.63 1.73
N LEU A 162 8.28 -4.23 1.11
CA LEU A 162 7.45 -5.12 0.30
C LEU A 162 8.22 -5.61 -0.94
N GLY A 163 9.06 -4.75 -1.52
CA GLY A 163 9.98 -5.16 -2.61
C GLY A 163 11.03 -6.18 -2.18
N LEU A 164 11.52 -6.12 -0.93
CA LEU A 164 12.41 -7.13 -0.35
C LEU A 164 11.67 -8.43 -0.06
N LEU A 165 10.42 -8.38 0.42
CA LEU A 165 9.59 -9.58 0.57
C LEU A 165 9.42 -10.29 -0.78
N TRP A 166 9.15 -9.53 -1.84
CA TRP A 166 9.08 -10.08 -3.19
C TRP A 166 10.40 -10.75 -3.60
N LEU A 167 11.54 -10.07 -3.47
CA LEU A 167 12.84 -10.64 -3.83
C LEU A 167 13.22 -11.88 -3.02
N ALA A 168 12.87 -11.91 -1.73
CA ALA A 168 13.23 -13.01 -0.83
C ALA A 168 12.36 -14.26 -1.04
N THR A 169 11.15 -14.10 -1.56
CA THR A 169 10.16 -15.18 -1.60
C THR A 169 9.77 -15.62 -3.01
N GLU A 170 9.96 -14.75 -4.00
CA GLU A 170 9.51 -14.93 -5.38
C GLU A 170 8.03 -15.33 -5.48
N ASN A 171 7.22 -14.94 -4.50
CA ASN A 171 5.78 -15.15 -4.47
C ASN A 171 5.06 -13.84 -4.19
N LEU A 172 4.41 -13.29 -5.21
CA LEU A 172 3.75 -11.99 -5.15
C LEU A 172 2.53 -11.99 -4.22
N LEU A 173 1.97 -13.17 -3.91
CA LEU A 173 0.90 -13.28 -2.90
C LEU A 173 1.33 -12.74 -1.54
N ILE A 174 2.60 -12.92 -1.16
CA ILE A 174 3.11 -12.53 0.16
C ILE A 174 3.06 -11.01 0.36
N PRO A 175 3.66 -10.17 -0.51
CA PRO A 175 3.52 -8.72 -0.38
C PRO A 175 2.08 -8.25 -0.58
N ILE A 176 1.27 -8.88 -1.45
CA ILE A 176 -0.16 -8.55 -1.62
C ILE A 176 -0.90 -8.66 -0.29
N VAL A 177 -0.76 -9.79 0.40
CA VAL A 177 -1.44 -10.04 1.68
C VAL A 177 -0.89 -9.15 2.78
N ALA A 178 0.44 -8.97 2.83
CA ALA A 178 1.08 -8.10 3.83
C ALA A 178 0.56 -6.65 3.72
N HIS A 179 0.48 -6.12 2.49
CA HIS A 179 0.00 -4.78 2.20
C HIS A 179 -1.50 -4.65 2.49
N ALA A 180 -2.33 -5.54 1.94
CA ALA A 180 -3.78 -5.49 2.16
C ALA A 180 -4.16 -5.59 3.65
N LEU A 181 -3.49 -6.46 4.41
CA LEU A 181 -3.75 -6.61 5.84
C LEU A 181 -3.29 -5.39 6.64
N TYR A 182 -2.13 -4.82 6.29
CA TYR A 182 -1.64 -3.58 6.89
C TYR A 182 -2.64 -2.44 6.69
N ASP A 183 -3.07 -2.21 5.45
CA ASP A 183 -4.02 -1.15 5.12
C ASP A 183 -5.35 -1.32 5.84
N PHE A 184 -5.88 -2.55 5.86
CA PHE A 184 -7.13 -2.84 6.54
C PHE A 184 -7.06 -2.47 8.02
N LEU A 185 -6.00 -2.91 8.70
CA LEU A 185 -5.82 -2.66 10.13
C LEU A 185 -5.58 -1.18 10.44
N VAL A 186 -4.80 -0.49 9.60
CA VAL A 186 -4.56 0.96 9.70
C VAL A 186 -5.87 1.72 9.54
N LEU A 187 -6.65 1.43 8.48
CA LEU A 187 -7.93 2.10 8.22
C LEU A 187 -8.93 1.84 9.34
N VAL A 188 -9.07 0.59 9.79
CA VAL A 188 -9.95 0.24 10.92
C VAL A 188 -9.55 1.01 12.17
N TYR A 189 -8.27 1.05 12.51
CA TYR A 189 -7.78 1.80 13.68
C TYR A 189 -8.08 3.29 13.57
N LEU A 190 -7.69 3.91 12.46
CA LEU A 190 -7.85 5.35 12.24
C LEU A 190 -9.32 5.78 12.21
N VAL A 191 -10.20 4.97 11.61
CA VAL A 191 -11.60 5.34 11.37
C VAL A 191 -12.51 4.95 12.54
N ARG A 192 -12.16 3.92 13.33
CA ARG A 192 -13.04 3.36 14.38
C ARG A 192 -12.54 3.53 15.80
N PHE A 193 -11.24 3.58 16.01
CA PHE A 193 -10.67 3.53 17.37
C PHE A 193 -9.91 4.81 17.75
N ARG A 194 -9.34 5.52 16.77
CA ARG A 194 -8.56 6.71 17.02
C ARG A 194 -9.44 7.96 17.07
N THR A 195 -9.44 8.63 18.21
CA THR A 195 -9.97 9.99 18.36
C THR A 195 -8.85 11.01 18.13
N PRO A 196 -9.04 12.03 17.26
CA PRO A 196 -8.10 13.13 17.15
C PRO A 196 -7.96 13.85 18.51
N PRO A 197 -6.77 14.35 18.87
CA PRO A 197 -6.62 15.23 20.03
C PRO A 197 -7.54 16.44 19.90
N GLU A 198 -8.16 16.86 21.00
CA GLU A 198 -8.90 18.14 21.04
C GLU A 198 -7.93 19.29 20.68
N ALA A 199 -8.38 20.15 19.76
CA ALA A 199 -7.60 21.27 19.23
C ALA A 199 -7.52 22.44 20.22
#